data_AF-A0A2D7I6I0-F1
#
_entry.id   AF-A0A2D7I6I0-F1
#
_cell.length_a   1.000
_cell.length_b   1.000
_cell.length_c   1.000
_cell.angle_alpha   90.00
_cell.angle_beta   90.00
_cell.angle_gamma   90.00
#
_symmetry.space_group_name_H-M   'P 1'
#
loop_
_entity.id
_entity.type
_entity.pdbx_description
1 polymer ?
#
loop_
_entity_poly.entity_id
_entity_poly.type
_entity_poly.pdbx_seq_one_letter_code
_entity_poly.pdbx_strand_id
1 'polypeptide(L)'
;MAQTEDTYTQLNTTDVLRSFTFPYINQSDIKVTLDGVATTAYSHVGLTQIQFTSAPAVGTAIRIYRETSDEETQATFYSGSAIRAKDLNDNFTQNLYVTQEANNEADSATTIANAATATANAADTKSDTAISTANASTATANGADTKSDTAVATSNQASTNASAAVTTANTASSNASTAVSTANTAS
;
A
#
# COMPACT_ATOMS: atom_id res chain seq x y z
N MET A 1 15.12 -21.05 13.23
CA MET A 1 14.16 -21.44 14.28
C MET A 1 13.67 -22.86 14.00
N ALA A 2 12.88 -23.45 14.89
CA ALA A 2 12.24 -24.74 14.59
C ALA A 2 11.26 -24.57 13.42
N GLN A 3 11.25 -25.50 12.48
CA GLN A 3 10.26 -25.53 11.42
C GLN A 3 8.93 -26.00 12.02
N THR A 4 7.90 -25.16 11.98
CA THR A 4 6.53 -25.48 12.43
C THR A 4 5.50 -25.32 11.32
N GLU A 5 5.96 -25.02 10.11
CA GLU A 5 5.13 -24.80 8.94
C GLU A 5 5.86 -25.13 7.64
N ASP A 6 5.08 -25.38 6.60
CA ASP A 6 5.49 -25.49 5.22
C ASP A 6 4.58 -24.62 4.36
N THR A 7 5.19 -23.89 3.42
CA THR A 7 4.47 -23.00 2.51
C THR A 7 4.63 -23.44 1.06
N TYR A 8 3.57 -23.28 0.28
CA TYR A 8 3.52 -23.64 -1.13
C TYR A 8 2.77 -22.56 -1.93
N THR A 9 3.04 -22.51 -3.23
CA THR A 9 2.16 -21.84 -4.19
C THR A 9 1.50 -22.90 -5.05
N GLN A 10 0.18 -22.82 -5.25
CA GLN A 10 -0.49 -23.69 -6.20
C GLN A 10 -0.07 -23.34 -7.63
N LEU A 11 0.48 -24.31 -8.37
CA LEU A 11 1.02 -24.08 -9.72
C LEU A 11 0.10 -24.53 -10.85
N ASN A 12 -0.83 -25.44 -10.59
CA ASN A 12 -1.76 -25.99 -11.58
C ASN A 12 -3.15 -26.21 -10.97
N THR A 13 -4.12 -26.60 -11.79
CA THR A 13 -5.52 -26.78 -11.37
C THR A 13 -5.85 -28.18 -10.86
N THR A 14 -4.86 -29.07 -10.73
CA THR A 14 -5.08 -30.50 -10.45
C THR A 14 -4.44 -30.97 -9.14
N ASP A 15 -3.37 -30.33 -8.67
CA ASP A 15 -2.63 -30.82 -7.51
C ASP A 15 -3.40 -30.55 -6.22
N VAL A 16 -3.79 -31.64 -5.55
CA VAL A 16 -4.51 -31.63 -4.27
C VAL A 16 -3.67 -32.13 -3.10
N LEU A 17 -2.56 -32.82 -3.35
CA LEU A 17 -1.71 -33.38 -2.30
C LEU A 17 -0.63 -32.39 -1.89
N ARG A 18 -0.39 -32.26 -0.58
CA ARG A 18 0.72 -31.50 -0.02
C ARG A 18 1.32 -32.23 1.17
N SER A 19 2.63 -32.39 1.15
CA SER A 19 3.37 -32.94 2.28
C SER A 19 3.70 -31.85 3.29
N PHE A 20 4.12 -32.23 4.48
CA PHE A 20 4.72 -31.34 5.47
C PHE A 20 5.83 -32.07 6.23
N THR A 21 6.82 -31.34 6.76
CA THR A 21 8.07 -31.91 7.32
C THR A 21 8.31 -31.62 8.79
N PHE A 22 7.37 -30.98 9.48
CA PHE A 22 7.46 -30.70 10.91
C PHE A 22 6.72 -31.77 11.76
N PRO A 23 7.21 -32.06 12.99
CA PRO A 23 6.56 -33.03 13.88
C PRO A 23 5.33 -32.42 14.56
N TYR A 24 4.40 -33.25 15.02
CA TYR A 24 3.16 -32.84 15.70
C TYR A 24 2.76 -33.86 16.77
N ILE A 25 1.82 -33.49 17.66
CA ILE A 25 1.32 -34.42 18.69
C ILE A 25 0.10 -35.17 18.15
N ASN A 26 -0.90 -34.44 17.65
CA ASN A 26 -2.12 -34.98 17.05
C ASN A 26 -2.34 -34.43 15.64
N GLN A 27 -3.01 -35.21 14.78
CA GLN A 27 -3.35 -34.72 13.42
C GLN A 27 -4.24 -33.47 13.46
N SER A 28 -5.05 -33.30 14.51
CA SER A 28 -5.85 -32.09 14.75
C SER A 28 -5.03 -30.81 14.89
N ASP A 29 -3.75 -30.94 15.24
CA ASP A 29 -2.82 -29.82 15.40
C ASP A 29 -2.31 -29.33 14.04
N ILE A 30 -2.56 -30.07 12.95
CA ILE A 30 -2.20 -29.65 11.60
C ILE A 30 -3.33 -28.80 11.04
N LYS A 31 -3.02 -27.54 10.80
CA LYS A 31 -3.93 -26.55 10.23
C LYS A 31 -3.45 -26.12 8.86
N VAL A 32 -4.39 -25.62 8.05
CA VAL A 32 -4.09 -25.13 6.72
C VAL A 32 -4.76 -23.78 6.50
N THR A 33 -4.03 -22.84 5.91
CA THR A 33 -4.61 -21.63 5.32
C THR A 33 -4.40 -21.58 3.81
N LEU A 34 -5.36 -20.97 3.12
CA LEU A 34 -5.31 -20.60 1.72
C LEU A 34 -5.40 -19.07 1.64
N ASP A 35 -4.38 -18.43 1.08
CA ASP A 35 -4.24 -16.97 1.00
C ASP A 35 -4.44 -16.29 2.38
N GLY A 36 -3.92 -16.93 3.43
CA GLY A 36 -4.03 -16.47 4.81
C GLY A 36 -5.36 -16.80 5.51
N VAL A 37 -6.34 -17.37 4.80
CA VAL A 37 -7.65 -17.74 5.36
C VAL A 37 -7.65 -19.21 5.78
N ALA A 38 -8.01 -19.49 7.03
CA ALA A 38 -8.13 -20.86 7.53
C ALA A 38 -9.14 -21.68 6.71
N THR A 39 -8.79 -22.94 6.43
CA THR A 39 -9.67 -23.89 5.73
C THR A 39 -9.74 -25.20 6.49
N THR A 40 -10.82 -25.94 6.31
CA THR A 40 -10.97 -27.34 6.75
C THR A 40 -11.25 -28.27 5.57
N ALA A 41 -11.15 -27.77 4.33
CA ALA A 41 -11.43 -28.52 3.11
C ALA A 41 -10.24 -29.40 2.69
N TYR A 42 -9.77 -30.22 3.62
CA TYR A 42 -8.69 -31.19 3.42
C TYR A 42 -8.86 -32.41 4.33
N SER A 43 -8.17 -33.49 4.00
CA SER A 43 -8.06 -34.70 4.82
C SER A 43 -6.61 -35.17 4.92
N HIS A 44 -6.24 -35.82 6.02
CA HIS A 44 -4.93 -36.43 6.15
C HIS A 44 -4.76 -37.65 5.26
N VAL A 45 -3.62 -37.73 4.58
CA VAL A 45 -3.19 -38.89 3.81
C VAL A 45 -1.87 -39.37 4.41
N GLY A 46 -1.95 -40.39 5.26
CA GLY A 46 -0.80 -40.83 6.05
C GLY A 46 -0.42 -39.83 7.16
N LEU A 47 0.85 -39.88 7.58
CA LEU A 47 1.32 -39.10 8.73
C LEU A 47 1.84 -37.71 8.37
N THR A 48 2.29 -37.47 7.14
CA THR A 48 3.03 -36.26 6.75
C THR A 48 2.49 -35.63 5.47
N GLN A 49 1.23 -35.90 5.13
CA GLN A 49 0.60 -35.37 3.93
C GLN A 49 -0.89 -35.10 4.16
N ILE A 50 -1.39 -34.07 3.51
CA ILE A 50 -2.81 -33.72 3.41
C ILE A 50 -3.24 -33.74 1.95
N GLN A 51 -4.53 -33.94 1.74
CA GLN A 51 -5.20 -33.86 0.45
C GLN A 51 -6.35 -32.85 0.54
N PHE A 52 -6.33 -31.82 -0.30
CA PHE A 52 -7.47 -30.91 -0.43
C PHE A 52 -8.67 -31.62 -1.07
N THR A 53 -9.88 -31.24 -0.65
CA THR A 53 -11.13 -31.74 -1.25
C THR A 53 -11.25 -31.35 -2.74
N SER A 54 -10.75 -30.16 -3.08
CA SER A 54 -10.60 -29.64 -4.45
C SER A 54 -9.29 -28.89 -4.57
N ALA A 55 -8.65 -28.92 -5.75
CA ALA A 55 -7.42 -28.17 -5.97
C ALA A 55 -7.66 -26.68 -5.71
N PRO A 56 -6.82 -26.01 -4.89
CA PRO A 56 -6.86 -24.55 -4.76
C PRO A 56 -6.69 -23.86 -6.12
N ALA A 57 -7.06 -22.59 -6.21
CA ALA A 57 -6.85 -21.81 -7.42
C ALA A 57 -5.33 -21.65 -7.70
N VAL A 58 -4.95 -21.59 -8.98
CA VAL A 58 -3.56 -21.31 -9.35
C VAL A 58 -3.13 -19.96 -8.78
N GLY A 59 -1.96 -19.93 -8.14
CA GLY A 59 -1.42 -18.74 -7.48
C GLY A 59 -1.79 -18.63 -6.00
N THR A 60 -2.75 -19.42 -5.49
CA THR A 60 -3.08 -19.42 -4.05
C THR A 60 -1.86 -19.82 -3.22
N ALA A 61 -1.57 -19.01 -2.21
CA ALA A 61 -0.58 -19.29 -1.18
C ALA A 61 -1.17 -20.29 -0.19
N ILE A 62 -0.50 -21.43 -0.02
CA ILE A 62 -0.89 -22.49 0.89
C ILE A 62 0.10 -22.48 2.05
N ARG A 63 -0.40 -22.41 3.29
CA ARG A 63 0.40 -22.60 4.51
C ARG A 63 -0.15 -23.79 5.26
N ILE A 64 0.67 -24.81 5.48
CA ILE A 64 0.37 -25.93 6.36
C ILE A 64 1.21 -25.72 7.61
N TYR A 65 0.59 -25.63 8.78
CA TYR A 65 1.28 -25.27 10.01
C TYR A 65 0.77 -26.09 11.19
N ARG A 66 1.61 -26.17 12.22
CA ARG A 66 1.25 -26.75 13.50
C ARG A 66 0.62 -25.69 14.39
N GLU A 67 -0.47 -26.05 15.03
CA GLU A 67 -1.14 -25.30 16.09
C GLU A 67 -1.40 -26.27 17.24
N THR A 68 -0.49 -26.28 18.21
CA THR A 68 -0.58 -27.12 19.39
C THR A 68 -1.50 -26.45 20.41
N SER A 69 -2.45 -27.19 20.98
CA SER A 69 -3.34 -26.64 22.01
C SER A 69 -2.55 -26.11 23.21
N ASP A 70 -2.88 -24.88 23.60
CA ASP A 70 -2.40 -24.17 24.78
C ASP A 70 -3.47 -24.04 25.88
N GLU A 71 -4.67 -24.57 25.63
CA GLU A 71 -5.81 -24.52 26.56
C GLU A 71 -5.72 -25.61 27.66
N GLU A 72 -5.28 -26.81 27.30
CA GLU A 72 -5.25 -27.97 28.20
C GLU A 72 -3.94 -28.76 28.07
N THR A 73 -3.43 -29.27 29.19
CA THR A 73 -2.22 -30.13 29.18
C THR A 73 -2.54 -31.55 28.73
N GLN A 74 -1.61 -32.22 28.03
CA GLN A 74 -1.75 -33.64 27.64
C GLN A 74 -2.01 -34.60 28.81
N ALA A 75 -1.50 -34.29 30.01
CA ALA A 75 -1.73 -35.09 31.21
C ALA A 75 -1.79 -34.22 32.47
N THR A 76 -2.66 -34.60 33.43
CA THR A 76 -2.78 -33.94 34.74
C THR A 76 -2.15 -34.79 35.84
N PHE A 77 -1.42 -34.16 36.75
CA PHE A 77 -0.82 -34.84 37.91
C PHE A 77 -1.71 -34.70 39.15
N TYR A 78 -1.98 -35.84 39.81
CA TYR A 78 -2.77 -35.89 41.04
C TYR A 78 -1.90 -36.32 42.22
N SER A 79 -2.12 -35.71 43.38
CA SER A 79 -1.42 -36.09 44.61
C SER A 79 -1.72 -37.54 44.97
N GLY A 80 -0.68 -38.27 45.39
CA GLY A 80 -0.78 -39.70 45.71
C GLY A 80 -0.74 -40.64 44.51
N SER A 81 -0.79 -40.13 43.28
CA SER A 81 -0.59 -40.92 42.05
C SER A 81 0.89 -41.00 41.67
N ALA A 82 1.32 -42.14 41.14
CA ALA A 82 2.64 -42.25 40.53
C ALA A 82 2.67 -41.48 39.20
N ILE A 83 3.65 -40.58 39.04
CA ILE A 83 3.86 -39.84 37.78
C ILE A 83 4.56 -40.75 36.78
N ARG A 84 3.97 -40.94 35.60
CA ARG A 84 4.62 -41.69 34.51
C ARG A 84 5.55 -40.76 33.74
N ALA A 85 6.76 -41.24 33.44
CA ALA A 85 7.72 -40.47 32.63
C ALA A 85 7.14 -40.08 31.26
N LYS A 86 6.26 -40.92 30.68
CA LYS A 86 5.55 -40.60 29.43
C LYS A 86 4.68 -39.33 29.57
N ASP A 87 3.86 -39.25 30.61
CA ASP A 87 2.96 -38.10 30.84
C ASP A 87 3.75 -36.80 31.00
N LEU A 88 4.88 -36.88 31.70
CA LEU A 88 5.80 -35.76 31.87
C LEU A 88 6.41 -35.32 30.52
N ASN A 89 6.91 -36.27 29.74
CA ASN A 89 7.50 -36.00 28.43
C ASN A 89 6.46 -35.44 27.43
N ASP A 90 5.22 -35.93 27.47
CA ASP A 90 4.13 -35.47 26.61
C ASP A 90 3.79 -33.98 26.92
N ASN A 91 3.66 -33.62 28.21
CA ASN A 91 3.44 -32.22 28.63
C ASN A 91 4.62 -31.29 28.26
N PHE A 92 5.87 -31.76 28.39
CA PHE A 92 7.04 -30.97 27.99
C PHE A 92 7.14 -30.81 26.47
N THR A 93 6.76 -31.85 25.71
CA THR A 93 6.70 -31.78 24.24
C THR A 93 5.67 -30.76 23.79
N GLN A 94 4.47 -30.77 24.40
CA GLN A 94 3.44 -29.76 24.15
C GLN A 94 3.97 -28.35 24.42
N ASN A 95 4.57 -28.09 25.59
CA ASN A 95 5.15 -26.78 25.92
C ASN A 95 6.25 -26.35 24.94
N LEU A 96 7.11 -27.28 24.52
CA LEU A 96 8.14 -27.01 23.52
C LEU A 96 7.51 -26.60 22.19
N TYR A 97 6.45 -27.28 21.74
CA TYR A 97 5.81 -26.99 20.46
C TYR A 97 5.06 -25.66 20.47
N VAL A 98 4.30 -25.37 21.54
CA VAL A 98 3.68 -24.06 21.74
C VAL A 98 4.72 -22.94 21.74
N THR A 99 5.87 -23.14 22.41
CA THR A 99 6.96 -22.14 22.42
C THR A 99 7.58 -21.93 21.03
N GLN A 100 7.76 -22.99 20.25
CA GLN A 100 8.27 -22.90 18.88
C GLN A 100 7.30 -22.14 17.97
N GLU A 101 6.01 -22.44 18.08
CA GLU A 101 4.93 -21.81 17.32
C GLU A 101 4.79 -20.33 17.68
N ALA A 102 4.78 -20.00 18.98
CA ALA A 102 4.71 -18.62 19.45
C ALA A 102 5.91 -17.77 18.96
N ASN A 103 7.12 -18.35 18.95
CA ASN A 103 8.29 -17.65 18.40
C ASN A 103 8.15 -17.43 16.89
N ASN A 104 7.71 -18.43 16.13
CA ASN A 104 7.51 -18.28 14.68
C ASN A 104 6.41 -17.25 14.36
N GLU A 105 5.34 -17.21 15.14
CA GLU A 105 4.28 -16.21 15.00
C GLU A 105 4.79 -14.80 15.35
N ALA A 106 5.60 -14.65 16.40
CA ALA A 106 6.22 -13.37 16.75
C ALA A 106 7.17 -12.84 15.67
N ASP A 107 7.95 -13.72 15.05
CA ASP A 107 8.86 -13.37 13.94
C ASP A 107 8.09 -13.02 12.67
N SER A 108 6.99 -13.73 12.38
CA SER A 108 6.05 -13.39 11.31
C SER A 108 5.42 -12.02 11.54
N ALA A 109 4.90 -11.76 12.74
CA ALA A 109 4.32 -10.47 13.11
C ALA A 109 5.34 -9.32 13.00
N THR A 110 6.59 -9.55 13.41
CA THR A 110 7.68 -8.58 13.27
C THR A 110 7.99 -8.30 11.79
N THR A 111 8.03 -9.33 10.96
CA THR A 111 8.25 -9.21 9.52
C THR A 111 7.13 -8.39 8.86
N ILE A 112 5.87 -8.68 9.18
CA ILE A 112 4.70 -7.96 8.70
C ILE A 112 4.73 -6.49 9.15
N ALA A 113 5.04 -6.23 10.43
CA ALA A 113 5.13 -4.87 10.97
C ALA A 113 6.23 -4.05 10.28
N ASN A 114 7.38 -4.65 10.00
CA ASN A 114 8.47 -4.01 9.26
C ASN A 114 8.05 -3.69 7.82
N ALA A 115 7.37 -4.61 7.13
CA ALA A 115 6.85 -4.38 5.79
C ALA A 115 5.78 -3.27 5.74
N ALA A 116 4.90 -3.23 6.74
CA ALA A 116 3.90 -2.17 6.89
C ALA A 116 4.56 -0.80 7.12
N THR A 117 5.58 -0.74 7.99
CA THR A 117 6.37 0.47 8.25
C THR A 117 7.09 0.96 6.99
N ALA A 118 7.71 0.05 6.23
CA ALA A 118 8.34 0.39 4.95
C ALA A 118 7.33 0.95 3.94
N THR A 119 6.13 0.37 3.87
CA THR A 119 5.04 0.84 3.02
C THR A 119 4.57 2.24 3.44
N ALA A 120 4.41 2.49 4.74
CA ALA A 120 4.03 3.79 5.28
C ALA A 120 5.08 4.87 4.95
N ASN A 121 6.37 4.58 5.16
CA ASN A 121 7.46 5.51 4.83
C ASN A 121 7.53 5.83 3.33
N ALA A 122 7.27 4.84 2.48
CA ALA A 122 7.18 5.05 1.03
C ALA A 122 5.98 5.92 0.64
N ALA A 123 4.85 5.79 1.34
CA ALA A 123 3.68 6.65 1.14
C ALA A 123 3.95 8.10 1.58
N ASP A 124 4.64 8.29 2.71
CA ASP A 124 5.04 9.61 3.22
C ASP A 124 5.96 10.33 2.22
N THR A 125 6.98 9.63 1.71
CA THR A 125 7.88 10.17 0.66
C THR A 125 7.12 10.58 -0.61
N LYS A 126 6.13 9.79 -1.03
CA LYS A 126 5.27 10.15 -2.17
C LYS A 126 4.41 11.38 -1.87
N SER A 127 3.90 11.51 -0.65
CA SER A 127 3.14 12.66 -0.20
C SER A 127 3.98 13.94 -0.26
N ASP A 128 5.21 13.90 0.27
CA ASP A 128 6.14 15.03 0.22
C ASP A 128 6.46 15.45 -1.22
N THR A 129 6.67 14.47 -2.11
CA THR A 129 6.89 14.72 -3.54
C THR A 129 5.68 15.39 -4.20
N ALA A 130 4.47 14.95 -3.84
CA ALA A 130 3.23 15.53 -4.35
C ALA A 130 3.05 16.98 -3.85
N ILE A 131 3.33 17.26 -2.57
CA ILE A 131 3.29 18.61 -2.00
C ILE A 131 4.30 19.52 -2.71
N SER A 132 5.54 19.07 -2.89
CA SER A 132 6.57 19.82 -3.61
C SER A 132 6.14 20.17 -5.04
N THR A 133 5.53 19.20 -5.74
CA THR A 133 4.98 19.40 -7.08
C THR A 133 3.85 20.44 -7.08
N ALA A 134 2.91 20.34 -6.13
CA ALA A 134 1.80 21.29 -6.01
C ALA A 134 2.29 22.72 -5.71
N ASN A 135 3.31 22.87 -4.87
CA ASN A 135 3.94 24.16 -4.59
C ASN A 135 4.60 24.75 -5.84
N ALA A 136 5.31 23.93 -6.63
CA ALA A 136 5.90 24.37 -7.90
C ALA A 136 4.85 24.79 -8.93
N SER A 137 3.73 24.06 -9.01
CA SER A 137 2.59 24.45 -9.86
C SER A 137 1.97 25.77 -9.41
N THR A 138 1.80 25.98 -8.10
CA THR A 138 1.30 27.24 -7.54
C THR A 138 2.22 28.42 -7.86
N ALA A 139 3.54 28.24 -7.72
CA ALA A 139 4.51 29.26 -8.09
C ALA A 139 4.44 29.61 -9.58
N THR A 140 4.26 28.61 -10.44
CA THR A 140 4.09 28.79 -11.89
C THR A 140 2.82 29.58 -12.21
N ALA A 141 1.70 29.24 -11.56
CA ALA A 141 0.43 29.95 -11.72
C ALA A 141 0.55 31.42 -11.32
N ASN A 142 1.11 31.71 -10.14
CA ASN A 142 1.35 33.09 -9.69
C ASN A 142 2.24 33.88 -10.67
N GLY A 143 3.24 33.21 -11.27
CA GLY A 143 4.08 33.81 -12.31
C GLY A 143 3.33 34.11 -13.61
N ALA A 144 2.35 33.27 -13.98
CA ALA A 144 1.47 33.51 -15.12
C ALA A 144 0.52 34.68 -14.85
N ASP A 145 -0.08 34.76 -13.66
CA ASP A 145 -0.95 35.86 -13.25
C ASP A 145 -0.21 37.20 -13.31
N THR A 146 1.01 37.27 -12.76
CA THR A 146 1.85 38.48 -12.82
C THR A 146 2.13 38.93 -14.25
N LYS A 147 2.40 37.99 -15.16
CA LYS A 147 2.60 38.30 -16.60
C LYS A 147 1.32 38.79 -17.25
N SER A 148 0.18 38.19 -16.90
CA SER A 148 -1.14 38.62 -17.36
C SER A 148 -1.43 40.07 -16.95
N ASP A 149 -1.21 40.40 -15.67
CA ASP A 149 -1.40 41.76 -15.15
C ASP A 149 -0.49 42.77 -15.88
N THR A 150 0.76 42.40 -16.13
CA THR A 150 1.71 43.23 -16.88
C THR A 150 1.24 43.45 -18.33
N ALA A 151 0.73 42.40 -18.98
CA ALA A 151 0.19 42.50 -20.35
C ALA A 151 -1.04 43.41 -20.41
N VAL A 152 -1.95 43.31 -19.43
CA VAL A 152 -3.12 44.19 -19.29
C VAL A 152 -2.68 45.65 -19.09
N ALA A 153 -1.71 45.91 -18.20
CA ALA A 153 -1.18 47.25 -17.99
C ALA A 153 -0.57 47.85 -19.27
N THR A 154 0.20 47.04 -20.00
CA THR A 154 0.79 47.44 -21.29
C THR A 154 -0.28 47.75 -22.33
N SER A 155 -1.33 46.93 -22.41
CA SER A 155 -2.47 47.14 -23.31
C SER A 155 -3.21 48.44 -23.00
N ASN A 156 -3.47 48.72 -21.72
CA ASN A 156 -4.12 49.96 -21.27
C ASN A 156 -3.29 51.20 -21.62
N GLN A 157 -1.96 51.13 -21.47
CA GLN A 157 -1.06 52.21 -21.88
C GLN A 157 -1.10 52.44 -23.40
N ALA A 158 -1.07 51.36 -24.19
CA ALA A 158 -1.18 51.45 -25.65
C ALA A 158 -2.51 52.10 -26.09
N SER A 159 -3.62 51.73 -25.44
CA SER A 159 -4.94 52.33 -25.69
C SER A 159 -4.98 53.83 -25.37
N THR A 160 -4.35 54.22 -24.25
CA THR A 160 -4.21 55.64 -23.87
C THR A 160 -3.39 56.42 -24.91
N ASN A 161 -2.26 55.86 -25.35
CA ASN A 161 -1.41 56.47 -26.37
C ASN A 161 -2.15 56.63 -27.71
N ALA A 162 -2.91 55.61 -28.12
CA ALA A 162 -3.71 55.66 -29.33
C ALA A 162 -4.78 56.76 -29.25
N SER A 163 -5.45 56.90 -28.10
CA SER A 163 -6.44 57.96 -27.87
C SER A 163 -5.83 59.36 -27.95
N ALA A 164 -4.63 59.55 -27.41
CA ALA A 164 -3.88 60.81 -27.50
C ALA A 164 -3.45 61.12 -28.95
N ALA A 165 -3.01 60.10 -29.71
CA ALA A 165 -2.67 60.24 -31.12
C ALA A 165 -3.88 60.66 -31.97
N VAL A 166 -5.05 60.05 -31.74
CA VAL A 166 -6.31 60.44 -32.39
C VAL A 166 -6.67 61.89 -32.08
N THR A 167 -6.55 62.32 -30.83
CA THR A 167 -6.82 63.71 -30.41
C THR A 167 -5.88 64.70 -31.12
N THR A 168 -4.59 64.36 -31.22
CA THR A 168 -3.59 65.15 -31.93
C THR A 168 -3.92 65.25 -33.42
N ALA A 169 -4.28 64.14 -34.06
CA ALA A 169 -4.66 64.11 -35.48
C ALA A 169 -5.92 64.96 -35.75
N ASN A 170 -6.93 64.88 -34.88
CA ASN A 170 -8.15 65.69 -34.98
C ASN A 170 -7.85 67.20 -34.85
N THR A 171 -6.92 67.56 -33.96
CA THR A 171 -6.47 68.96 -33.79
C THR A 171 -5.76 69.44 -35.05
N ALA A 172 -4.83 68.64 -35.59
CA ALA A 172 -4.12 68.97 -36.83
C ALA A 172 -5.09 69.14 -38.02
N SER A 173 -6.08 68.24 -38.15
CA SER A 173 -7.12 68.33 -39.18
C SER A 173 -7.97 69.59 -39.06
N SER A 174 -8.35 69.97 -37.84
CA SER A 174 -9.10 71.21 -37.57
C SER A 174 -8.27 72.45 -37.94
N ASN A 175 -6.99 72.48 -37.53
CA ASN A 175 -6.08 73.57 -37.87
C ASN A 175 -5.89 73.71 -39.38
N ALA A 176 -5.73 72.60 -40.10
CA ALA A 176 -5.62 72.59 -41.56
C ALA A 176 -6.88 73.16 -42.23
N SER A 177 -8.07 72.77 -41.75
CA SER A 177 -9.35 73.27 -42.26
C SER A 177 -9.51 74.78 -42.06
N THR A 178 -9.09 75.29 -40.89
CA THR A 178 -9.05 76.73 -40.60
C THR A 178 -8.08 77.46 -41.52
N ALA A 179 -6.87 76.93 -41.72
CA ALA A 179 -5.86 77.53 -42.59
C ALA A 179 -6.36 77.65 -44.04
N VAL A 180 -7.00 76.61 -44.57
CA VAL A 180 -7.64 76.63 -45.91
C VAL A 180 -8.74 77.70 -45.98
N SER A 181 -9.59 77.80 -44.96
CA SER A 181 -10.67 78.79 -44.92
C SER A 181 -10.12 80.23 -44.94
N THR A 182 -9.08 80.49 -44.13
CA THR A 182 -8.39 81.78 -44.12
C THR A 182 -7.78 82.11 -45.48
N ALA A 183 -7.11 81.16 -46.13
CA ALA A 183 -6.53 81.35 -47.45
C ALA A 183 -7.59 81.70 -48.52
N ASN A 184 -8.72 81.00 -48.51
CA ASN A 184 -9.83 81.27 -49.44
C ASN A 184 -10.44 82.67 -49.24
N THR A 185 -10.45 83.19 -48.02
CA THR A 185 -11.01 84.51 -47.70
C THR A 185 -10.08 85.67 -48.09
N ALA A 186 -8.77 85.38 -48.24
CA ALA A 186 -7.76 86.37 -48.61
C ALA A 186 -7.59 86.56 -50.13
N SER A 187 -8.30 85.75 -50.94
CA SER A 187 -8.25 85.76 -52.42
C SER A 187 -9.37 86.62 -53.00
#